data_AF-A0A9D5QGE9-F1
#
_entry.id   AF-A0A9D5QGE9-F1
#
_cell.length_a   1.000
_cell.length_b   1.000
_cell.length_c   1.000
_cell.angle_alpha   90.00
_cell.angle_beta   90.00
_cell.angle_gamma   90.00
#
_symmetry.space_group_name_H-M   'P 1'
#
loop_
_entity.id
_entity.type
_entity.pdbx_description
1 polymer ?
#
loop_
_entity_poly.entity_id
_entity_poly.type
_entity_poly.pdbx_seq_one_letter_code
_entity_poly.pdbx_strand_id
1 'polypeptide(L)'
;MKQLDLHLIAAQLEGLEETIIMKLIDRAQFRVNAAAYQPGQSGFEGAERESLFDVRLRYQEEMDAHFGRFCVPEERPFTGNLPPPKRAVTLAPTCLAVDDYDCVNVSSRIAEAYFALLPRLCPDGDDGQYGSSVEHDVMALQAVARRVHYGALYVAESKYRGDPDRYRDRIASGDSEGILQLLTRRDVEDQICARVRAKAGHIQTQVNHDIRSIVNTEVIIQFYRDAVIPLTKQGEVQYLLHRKDVAA
;
A
#
# COMPACT_ATOMS: atom_id res chain seq x y z
N MET A 1 25.89 -7.68 -13.59
CA MET A 1 24.69 -7.53 -12.73
C MET A 1 23.50 -8.09 -13.49
N LYS A 2 22.72 -9.02 -12.93
CA LYS A 2 21.46 -9.46 -13.56
C LYS A 2 20.57 -8.22 -13.73
N GLN A 3 20.11 -7.99 -14.95
CA GLN A 3 19.16 -6.94 -15.29
C GLN A 3 17.97 -7.02 -14.32
N LEU A 4 17.56 -5.88 -13.76
CA LEU A 4 16.38 -5.82 -12.91
C LEU A 4 15.18 -6.24 -13.77
N ASP A 5 14.70 -7.46 -13.56
CA ASP A 5 13.73 -8.08 -14.46
C ASP A 5 12.33 -7.51 -14.19
N LEU A 6 11.88 -6.63 -15.09
CA LEU A 6 10.54 -6.03 -15.04
C LEU A 6 9.45 -7.11 -14.98
N HIS A 7 9.67 -8.27 -15.58
CA HIS A 7 8.74 -9.40 -15.52
C HIS A 7 8.61 -9.93 -14.09
N LEU A 8 9.72 -10.09 -13.35
CA LEU A 8 9.68 -10.52 -11.95
C LEU A 8 9.04 -9.47 -11.04
N ILE A 9 9.31 -8.18 -11.28
CA ILE A 9 8.66 -7.09 -10.54
C ILE A 9 7.14 -7.13 -10.80
N ALA A 10 6.73 -7.25 -12.06
CA ALA A 10 5.32 -7.35 -12.41
C ALA A 10 4.67 -8.57 -11.71
N ALA A 11 5.29 -9.75 -11.79
CA ALA A 11 4.78 -10.96 -11.12
C ALA A 11 4.65 -10.78 -9.60
N GLN A 12 5.61 -10.12 -8.95
CA GLN A 12 5.52 -9.80 -7.51
C GLN A 12 4.34 -8.86 -7.22
N LEU A 13 4.17 -7.81 -8.03
CA LEU A 13 3.05 -6.87 -7.90
C LEU A 13 1.70 -7.59 -8.09
N GLU A 14 1.61 -8.56 -9.00
CA GLU A 14 0.42 -9.39 -9.20
C GLU A 14 0.09 -10.25 -7.98
N GLY A 15 1.08 -10.82 -7.30
CA GLY A 15 0.87 -11.56 -6.05
C GLY A 15 0.43 -10.64 -4.90
N LEU A 16 0.96 -9.42 -4.83
CA LEU A 16 0.53 -8.42 -3.85
C LEU A 16 -0.92 -7.96 -4.10
N GLU A 17 -1.41 -7.99 -5.34
CA GLU A 17 -2.82 -7.73 -5.63
C GLU A 17 -3.76 -8.73 -4.96
N GLU A 18 -3.41 -10.01 -4.96
CA GLU A 18 -4.21 -11.06 -4.31
C GLU A 18 -4.29 -10.83 -2.81
N THR A 19 -3.18 -10.40 -2.20
CA THR A 19 -3.14 -10.06 -0.77
C THR A 19 -4.11 -8.92 -0.45
N ILE A 20 -4.09 -7.83 -1.23
CA ILE A 20 -4.99 -6.69 -1.03
C ILE A 20 -6.45 -7.13 -1.18
N ILE A 21 -6.77 -7.85 -2.26
CA ILE A 21 -8.14 -8.32 -2.53
C ILE A 21 -8.66 -9.13 -1.34
N MET A 22 -7.87 -10.08 -0.83
CA MET A 22 -8.26 -10.89 0.32
C MET A 22 -8.48 -10.05 1.58
N LYS A 23 -7.58 -9.11 1.88
CA LYS A 23 -7.73 -8.24 3.07
C LYS A 23 -8.95 -7.33 3.01
N LEU A 24 -9.28 -6.80 1.82
CA LEU A 24 -10.49 -6.02 1.63
C LEU A 24 -11.76 -6.87 1.76
N ILE A 25 -11.75 -8.09 1.21
CA ILE A 25 -12.88 -9.03 1.36
C ILE A 25 -13.07 -9.43 2.82
N ASP A 26 -11.99 -9.66 3.57
CA ASP A 26 -12.05 -9.99 4.99
C ASP A 26 -12.60 -8.79 5.81
N ARG A 27 -12.14 -7.56 5.56
CA ARG A 27 -12.67 -6.36 6.22
C ARG A 27 -14.16 -6.15 5.95
N ALA A 28 -14.62 -6.43 4.73
CA ALA A 28 -16.01 -6.24 4.33
C ALA A 28 -17.00 -7.19 5.00
N GLN A 29 -16.53 -8.17 5.78
CA GLN A 29 -17.40 -9.05 6.56
C GLN A 29 -17.93 -8.39 7.84
N PHE A 30 -17.40 -7.23 8.21
CA PHE A 30 -17.82 -6.41 9.35
C PHE A 30 -18.48 -5.13 8.86
N ARG A 31 -19.38 -4.56 9.66
CA ARG A 31 -19.99 -3.26 9.36
C ARG A 31 -18.96 -2.13 9.37
N VAL A 32 -19.39 -0.95 8.93
CA VAL A 32 -18.55 0.25 8.97
C VAL A 32 -18.02 0.51 10.38
N ASN A 33 -18.81 0.30 11.45
CA ASN A 33 -18.34 0.41 12.84
C ASN A 33 -17.68 1.78 13.14
N ALA A 34 -18.38 2.86 12.80
CA ALA A 34 -17.84 4.23 12.83
C ALA A 34 -17.23 4.63 14.19
N ALA A 35 -17.75 4.10 15.30
CA ALA A 35 -17.23 4.35 16.65
C ALA A 35 -15.75 3.94 16.81
N ALA A 36 -15.28 2.91 16.09
CA ALA A 36 -13.89 2.44 16.16
C ALA A 36 -12.87 3.51 15.70
N TYR A 37 -13.30 4.48 14.88
CA TYR A 37 -12.46 5.53 14.32
C TYR A 37 -12.70 6.89 14.97
N GLN A 38 -13.58 6.98 15.98
CA GLN A 38 -13.89 8.21 16.68
C GLN A 38 -13.05 8.33 17.96
N PRO A 39 -12.29 9.43 18.15
CA PRO A 39 -11.58 9.71 19.39
C PRO A 39 -12.49 9.62 20.62
N GLY A 40 -12.08 8.83 21.61
CA GLY A 40 -12.80 8.67 22.88
C GLY A 40 -14.04 7.79 22.84
N GLN A 41 -14.31 7.11 21.73
CA GLN A 41 -15.35 6.08 21.62
C GLN A 41 -14.79 4.66 21.65
N SER A 42 -13.47 4.51 21.79
CA SER A 42 -12.77 3.22 21.70
C SER A 42 -13.05 2.27 22.87
N GLY A 43 -13.34 2.82 24.06
CA GLY A 43 -13.40 2.04 25.30
C GLY A 43 -12.05 1.46 25.74
N PHE A 44 -10.94 1.91 25.16
CA PHE A 44 -9.60 1.41 25.46
C PHE A 44 -9.03 2.10 26.71
N GLU A 45 -8.77 1.32 27.76
CA GLU A 45 -8.21 1.82 29.03
C GLU A 45 -6.82 2.43 28.82
N GLY A 46 -6.61 3.66 29.32
CA GLY A 46 -5.34 4.39 29.18
C GLY A 46 -5.14 5.09 27.83
N ALA A 47 -6.15 5.07 26.94
CA ALA A 47 -6.13 5.78 25.65
C ALA A 47 -7.48 6.46 25.36
N GLU A 48 -8.08 7.09 26.38
CA GLU A 48 -9.46 7.61 26.36
C GLU A 48 -9.68 8.76 25.37
N ARG A 49 -8.62 9.30 24.76
CA ARG A 49 -8.67 10.38 23.78
C ARG A 49 -8.32 9.93 22.36
N GLU A 50 -7.96 8.67 22.17
CA GLU A 50 -7.60 8.11 20.87
C GLU A 50 -8.78 7.31 20.30
N SER A 51 -8.80 7.11 18.98
CA SER A 51 -9.69 6.13 18.36
C SER A 51 -9.15 4.72 18.59
N LEU A 52 -10.00 3.69 18.49
CA LEU A 52 -9.52 2.30 18.64
C LEU A 52 -8.54 1.94 17.51
N PHE A 53 -8.80 2.47 16.31
CA PHE A 53 -7.92 2.30 15.16
C PHE A 53 -6.51 2.86 15.43
N ASP A 54 -6.41 4.10 15.91
CA ASP A 54 -5.11 4.74 16.14
C ASP A 54 -4.28 3.98 17.19
N VAL A 55 -4.93 3.53 18.27
CA VAL A 55 -4.29 2.71 19.31
C VAL A 55 -3.79 1.39 18.72
N ARG A 56 -4.65 0.69 17.96
CA ARG A 56 -4.30 -0.60 17.34
C ARG A 56 -3.14 -0.46 16.36
N LEU A 57 -3.20 0.55 15.48
CA LEU A 57 -2.17 0.81 14.48
C LEU A 57 -0.82 1.11 15.15
N ARG A 58 -0.81 2.02 16.14
CA ARG A 58 0.41 2.38 16.88
C ARG A 58 1.06 1.15 17.53
N TYR A 59 0.29 0.34 18.25
CA TYR A 59 0.81 -0.89 18.85
C TYR A 59 1.32 -1.90 17.83
N GLN A 60 0.63 -2.06 16.70
CA GLN A 60 1.10 -2.95 15.64
C GLN A 60 2.43 -2.45 15.05
N GLU A 61 2.56 -1.16 14.76
CA GLU A 61 3.78 -0.61 14.16
C GLU A 61 4.95 -0.59 15.15
N GLU A 62 4.73 -0.30 16.43
CA GLU A 62 5.75 -0.44 17.47
C GLU A 62 6.29 -1.88 17.55
N MET A 63 5.38 -2.86 17.50
CA MET A 63 5.76 -4.27 17.43
C MET A 63 6.55 -4.54 16.14
N ASP A 64 6.00 -4.23 14.97
CA ASP A 64 6.64 -4.48 13.68
C ASP A 64 8.02 -3.82 13.56
N ALA A 65 8.19 -2.63 14.13
CA ALA A 65 9.47 -1.91 14.19
C ALA A 65 10.51 -2.68 15.00
N HIS A 66 10.14 -3.24 16.16
CA HIS A 66 11.03 -4.10 16.93
C HIS A 66 11.50 -5.34 16.15
N PHE A 67 10.66 -5.88 15.28
CA PHE A 67 11.00 -7.00 14.38
C PHE A 67 11.72 -6.55 13.09
N GLY A 68 12.06 -5.25 12.97
CA GLY A 68 12.82 -4.72 11.86
C GLY A 68 12.06 -4.65 10.54
N ARG A 69 10.73 -4.61 10.59
CA ARG A 69 9.88 -4.51 9.40
C ARG A 69 10.24 -3.30 8.54
N PHE A 70 10.33 -2.12 9.16
CA PHE A 70 10.57 -0.86 8.45
C PHE A 70 12.01 -0.64 7.98
N CYS A 71 12.90 -1.60 8.24
CA CYS A 71 14.21 -1.66 7.57
C CYS A 71 14.09 -2.15 6.11
N VAL A 72 13.00 -2.85 5.77
CA VAL A 72 12.73 -3.32 4.41
C VAL A 72 12.30 -2.12 3.56
N PRO A 73 12.86 -1.93 2.34
CA PRO A 73 12.63 -0.72 1.54
C PRO A 73 11.15 -0.41 1.32
N GLU A 74 10.36 -1.40 0.91
CA GLU A 74 8.94 -1.22 0.59
C GLU A 74 7.99 -1.18 1.80
N GLU A 75 8.49 -1.42 3.02
CA GLU A 75 7.68 -1.34 4.24
C GLU A 75 7.82 0.05 4.84
N ARG A 76 6.83 0.93 4.60
CA ARG A 76 6.80 2.31 5.11
C ARG A 76 5.73 2.45 6.21
N PRO A 77 6.06 3.03 7.37
CA PRO A 77 5.10 3.16 8.47
C PRO A 77 4.06 4.25 8.21
N PHE A 78 2.92 4.14 8.89
CA PHE A 78 1.84 5.13 8.94
C PHE A 78 1.98 6.07 10.14
N THR A 79 2.66 5.63 11.20
CA THR A 79 2.95 6.41 12.42
C THR A 79 4.42 6.86 12.45
N GLY A 80 4.70 7.86 13.27
CA GLY A 80 6.05 8.39 13.49
C GLY A 80 6.66 7.97 14.82
N ASN A 81 7.95 8.27 15.01
CA ASN A 81 8.69 8.02 16.26
C ASN A 81 8.73 6.55 16.70
N LEU A 82 8.79 5.64 15.73
CA LEU A 82 8.85 4.21 15.99
C LEU A 82 10.16 3.80 16.67
N PRO A 83 10.12 2.78 17.54
CA PRO A 83 11.33 2.30 18.21
C PRO A 83 12.30 1.65 17.22
N PRO A 84 13.61 1.61 17.53
CA PRO A 84 14.56 0.90 16.69
C PRO A 84 14.29 -0.62 16.74
N PRO A 85 14.76 -1.37 15.71
CA PRO A 85 14.74 -2.83 15.72
C PRO A 85 15.47 -3.39 16.94
N LYS A 86 14.88 -4.41 17.57
CA LYS A 86 15.48 -5.16 18.69
C LYS A 86 16.21 -6.42 18.22
N ARG A 87 16.29 -6.62 16.89
CA ARG A 87 17.05 -7.70 16.26
C ARG A 87 18.07 -7.13 15.29
N ALA A 88 19.11 -7.91 15.00
CA ALA A 88 19.95 -7.65 13.85
C ALA A 88 19.12 -7.86 12.57
N VAL A 89 19.17 -6.88 11.66
CA VAL A 89 18.49 -6.94 10.36
C VAL A 89 19.56 -7.00 9.28
N THR A 90 19.60 -8.12 8.56
CA THR A 90 20.45 -8.30 7.37
C THR A 90 19.55 -8.52 6.18
N LEU A 91 19.54 -7.56 5.26
CA LEU A 91 18.77 -7.64 4.02
C LEU A 91 19.70 -7.95 2.86
N ALA A 92 19.16 -8.62 1.84
CA ALA A 92 19.88 -8.77 0.59
C ALA A 92 20.14 -7.38 -0.02
N PRO A 93 21.29 -7.17 -0.68
CA PRO A 93 21.55 -5.93 -1.40
C PRO A 93 20.41 -5.62 -2.36
N THR A 94 19.94 -4.38 -2.33
CA THR A 94 18.88 -3.90 -3.22
C THR A 94 19.50 -3.28 -4.48
N CYS A 95 18.70 -3.15 -5.53
CA CYS A 95 19.08 -2.42 -6.73
C CYS A 95 18.76 -0.92 -6.64
N LEU A 96 18.18 -0.47 -5.53
CA LEU A 96 17.64 0.87 -5.40
C LEU A 96 18.80 1.87 -5.20
N ALA A 97 18.71 3.00 -5.90
CA ALA A 97 19.76 4.02 -5.94
C ALA A 97 19.37 5.27 -5.14
N VAL A 98 18.93 5.07 -3.89
CA VAL A 98 18.57 6.11 -2.92
C VAL A 98 19.20 5.81 -1.58
N ASP A 99 19.54 6.85 -0.80
CA ASP A 99 20.12 6.67 0.54
C ASP A 99 19.05 6.41 1.61
N ASP A 100 17.93 7.10 1.47
CA ASP A 100 16.83 7.10 2.44
C ASP A 100 15.54 6.70 1.74
N TYR A 101 14.96 5.57 2.15
CA TYR A 101 13.70 5.08 1.57
C TYR A 101 12.49 5.92 2.01
N ASP A 102 12.60 6.72 3.07
CA ASP A 102 11.51 7.60 3.51
C ASP A 102 11.26 8.78 2.55
N CYS A 103 12.16 9.04 1.60
CA CYS A 103 11.86 9.95 0.48
C CYS A 103 10.70 9.45 -0.40
N VAL A 104 10.36 8.16 -0.32
CA VAL A 104 9.22 7.52 -0.97
C VAL A 104 8.27 6.97 0.09
N ASN A 105 7.56 7.87 0.79
CA ASN A 105 6.54 7.51 1.75
C ASN A 105 5.23 8.23 1.43
N VAL A 106 4.24 7.46 0.96
CA VAL A 106 2.87 7.92 0.65
C VAL A 106 1.83 7.29 1.59
N SER A 107 2.25 6.76 2.75
CA SER A 107 1.39 6.06 3.71
C SER A 107 0.20 6.91 4.18
N SER A 108 0.40 8.21 4.44
CA SER A 108 -0.71 9.10 4.84
C SER A 108 -1.82 9.16 3.78
N ARG A 109 -1.45 9.27 2.50
CA ARG A 109 -2.39 9.29 1.37
C ARG A 109 -3.07 7.93 1.16
N ILE A 110 -2.35 6.84 1.42
CA ILE A 110 -2.93 5.49 1.41
C ILE A 110 -4.02 5.37 2.49
N ALA A 111 -3.75 5.86 3.71
CA ALA A 111 -4.72 5.85 4.79
C ALA A 111 -5.95 6.69 4.45
N GLU A 112 -5.76 7.92 3.95
CA GLU A 112 -6.86 8.78 3.48
C GLU A 112 -7.76 8.06 2.46
N ALA A 113 -7.16 7.45 1.43
CA ALA A 113 -7.90 6.74 0.39
C ALA A 113 -8.61 5.49 0.92
N TYR A 114 -7.99 4.76 1.85
CA TYR A 114 -8.57 3.58 2.48
C TYR A 114 -9.78 3.94 3.35
N PHE A 115 -9.70 5.00 4.16
CA PHE A 115 -10.85 5.43 4.96
C PHE A 115 -12.01 5.93 4.09
N ALA A 116 -11.71 6.61 2.97
CA ALA A 116 -12.73 6.99 1.99
C ALA A 116 -13.39 5.77 1.30
N LEU A 117 -12.70 4.63 1.24
CA LEU A 117 -13.23 3.38 0.69
C LEU A 117 -14.22 2.69 1.64
N LEU A 118 -14.01 2.76 2.96
CA LEU A 118 -14.74 1.95 3.95
C LEU A 118 -16.27 2.00 3.82
N PRO A 119 -16.94 3.18 3.68
CA PRO A 119 -18.40 3.24 3.56
C PRO A 119 -18.96 2.56 2.31
N ARG A 120 -18.12 2.37 1.29
CA ARG A 120 -18.50 1.69 0.04
C ARG A 120 -18.17 0.21 0.05
N LEU A 121 -17.19 -0.18 0.86
CA LEU A 121 -16.69 -1.54 0.99
C LEU A 121 -17.50 -2.35 1.99
N CYS A 122 -17.85 -1.76 3.14
CA CYS A 122 -18.46 -2.42 4.27
C CYS A 122 -19.96 -2.11 4.35
N PRO A 123 -20.80 -3.03 4.86
CA PRO A 123 -22.20 -2.71 5.13
C PRO A 123 -22.34 -1.58 6.15
N ASP A 124 -23.30 -0.69 5.95
CA ASP A 124 -23.60 0.41 6.88
C ASP A 124 -23.97 -0.11 8.28
N GLY A 125 -23.69 0.70 9.30
CA GLY A 125 -24.12 0.46 10.68
C GLY A 125 -23.01 -0.04 11.61
N ASP A 126 -23.44 -0.67 12.68
CA ASP A 126 -22.60 -1.07 13.81
C ASP A 126 -22.95 -2.50 14.25
N ASP A 127 -21.95 -3.38 14.27
CA ASP A 127 -22.08 -4.76 14.74
C ASP A 127 -21.29 -5.04 16.03
N GLY A 128 -20.68 -4.01 16.64
CA GLY A 128 -19.87 -4.10 17.85
C GLY A 128 -18.51 -4.78 17.68
N GLN A 129 -18.15 -5.28 16.48
CA GLN A 129 -16.90 -6.01 16.23
C GLN A 129 -15.73 -5.05 15.96
N TYR A 130 -15.52 -4.08 16.85
CA TYR A 130 -14.53 -3.02 16.65
C TYR A 130 -13.11 -3.56 16.58
N GLY A 131 -12.75 -4.48 17.48
CA GLY A 131 -11.43 -5.10 17.52
C GLY A 131 -11.07 -5.82 16.22
N SER A 132 -11.99 -6.65 15.70
CA SER A 132 -11.80 -7.32 14.41
C SER A 132 -11.77 -6.32 13.25
N SER A 133 -12.58 -5.26 13.29
CA SER A 133 -12.57 -4.22 12.25
C SER A 133 -11.19 -3.56 12.14
N VAL A 134 -10.65 -3.05 13.25
CA VAL A 134 -9.36 -2.35 13.25
C VAL A 134 -8.18 -3.28 12.99
N GLU A 135 -8.28 -4.56 13.36
CA GLU A 135 -7.29 -5.57 12.96
C GLU A 135 -7.24 -5.71 11.44
N HIS A 136 -8.39 -5.93 10.80
CA HIS A 136 -8.47 -6.08 9.35
C HIS A 136 -8.08 -4.80 8.61
N ASP A 137 -8.39 -3.62 9.19
CA ASP A 137 -7.96 -2.33 8.65
C ASP A 137 -6.44 -2.22 8.58
N VAL A 138 -5.75 -2.53 9.69
CA VAL A 138 -4.29 -2.49 9.73
C VAL A 138 -3.68 -3.47 8.73
N MET A 139 -4.23 -4.68 8.62
CA MET A 139 -3.75 -5.68 7.66
C MET A 139 -3.97 -5.23 6.20
N ALA A 140 -5.10 -4.60 5.90
CA ALA A 140 -5.40 -4.07 4.56
C ALA A 140 -4.48 -2.88 4.22
N LEU A 141 -4.33 -1.92 5.14
CA LEU A 141 -3.45 -0.77 4.98
C LEU A 141 -2.00 -1.20 4.72
N GLN A 142 -1.48 -2.14 5.51
CA GLN A 142 -0.14 -2.68 5.32
C GLN A 142 0.03 -3.39 3.96
N ALA A 143 -0.97 -4.16 3.52
CA ALA A 143 -0.95 -4.81 2.21
C ALA A 143 -0.93 -3.79 1.06
N VAL A 144 -1.77 -2.75 1.14
CA VAL A 144 -1.80 -1.65 0.16
C VAL A 144 -0.48 -0.88 0.17
N ALA A 145 0.03 -0.51 1.34
CA ALA A 145 1.29 0.21 1.47
C ALA A 145 2.45 -0.57 0.87
N ARG A 146 2.57 -1.85 1.18
CA ARG A 146 3.64 -2.68 0.59
C ARG A 146 3.55 -2.71 -0.94
N ARG A 147 2.35 -2.91 -1.51
CA ARG A 147 2.15 -2.92 -2.96
C ARG A 147 2.49 -1.59 -3.61
N VAL A 148 2.06 -0.48 -3.01
CA VAL A 148 2.29 0.86 -3.55
C VAL A 148 3.77 1.19 -3.51
N HIS A 149 4.44 1.04 -2.35
CA HIS A 149 5.85 1.38 -2.21
C HIS A 149 6.77 0.42 -2.96
N TYR A 150 6.45 -0.88 -3.04
CA TYR A 150 7.21 -1.81 -3.88
C TYR A 150 7.12 -1.42 -5.36
N GLY A 151 5.92 -1.08 -5.84
CA GLY A 151 5.74 -0.55 -7.20
C GLY A 151 6.55 0.72 -7.40
N ALA A 152 6.41 1.69 -6.50
CA ALA A 152 7.09 2.96 -6.55
C ALA A 152 8.61 2.84 -6.67
N LEU A 153 9.23 2.02 -5.81
CA LEU A 153 10.68 1.86 -5.76
C LEU A 153 11.21 1.04 -6.94
N TYR A 154 10.64 -0.15 -7.17
CA TYR A 154 11.24 -1.12 -8.08
C TYR A 154 10.83 -0.92 -9.54
N VAL A 155 9.60 -0.48 -9.80
CA VAL A 155 9.17 -0.15 -11.18
C VAL A 155 9.92 1.08 -11.67
N ALA A 156 10.07 2.11 -10.82
CA ALA A 156 10.82 3.30 -11.18
C ALA A 156 12.29 3.00 -11.47
N GLU A 157 12.97 2.20 -10.62
CA GLU A 157 14.36 1.79 -10.88
C GLU A 157 14.49 0.97 -12.17
N SER A 158 13.53 0.07 -12.44
CA SER A 158 13.52 -0.72 -13.68
C SER A 158 13.35 0.15 -14.92
N LYS A 159 12.40 1.09 -14.88
CA LYS A 159 12.15 2.06 -15.95
C LYS A 159 13.38 2.95 -16.19
N TYR A 160 13.99 3.49 -15.14
CA TYR A 160 15.20 4.32 -15.26
C TYR A 160 16.34 3.54 -15.90
N ARG A 161 16.63 2.32 -15.43
CA ARG A 161 17.71 1.49 -16.00
C ARG A 161 17.48 1.09 -17.45
N GLY A 162 16.21 0.99 -17.87
CA GLY A 162 15.85 0.67 -19.25
C GLY A 162 16.14 1.80 -20.23
N ASP A 163 16.06 3.06 -19.77
CA ASP A 163 16.29 4.24 -20.59
C ASP A 163 16.70 5.46 -19.73
N PRO A 164 17.95 5.51 -19.22
CA PRO A 164 18.35 6.55 -18.26
C PRO A 164 18.26 7.96 -18.85
N ASP A 165 18.66 8.12 -20.10
CA ASP A 165 18.74 9.42 -20.78
C ASP A 165 17.35 10.06 -20.92
N ARG A 166 16.30 9.24 -21.07
CA ARG A 166 14.91 9.71 -21.08
C ARG A 166 14.46 10.37 -19.76
N TYR A 167 15.06 10.01 -18.63
CA TYR A 167 14.69 10.55 -17.31
C TYR A 167 15.66 11.61 -16.79
N ARG A 168 16.95 11.56 -17.15
CA ARG A 168 18.01 12.43 -16.60
C ARG A 168 17.65 13.92 -16.63
N ASP A 169 17.26 14.44 -17.79
CA ASP A 169 16.96 15.87 -17.95
C ASP A 169 15.81 16.32 -17.05
N ARG A 170 14.78 15.48 -16.93
CA ARG A 170 13.58 15.78 -16.12
C ARG A 170 13.86 15.67 -14.62
N ILE A 171 14.70 14.72 -14.21
CA ILE A 171 15.17 14.59 -12.83
C ILE A 171 16.02 15.81 -12.45
N ALA A 172 16.98 16.19 -13.31
CA ALA A 172 17.86 17.33 -13.07
C ALA A 172 17.09 18.66 -12.97
N SER A 173 16.01 18.82 -13.74
CA SER A 173 15.15 20.01 -13.68
C SER A 173 14.05 19.96 -12.61
N GLY A 174 13.92 18.86 -11.87
CA GLY A 174 12.83 18.66 -10.90
C GLY A 174 11.43 18.59 -11.52
N ASP A 175 11.32 18.23 -12.80
CA ASP A 175 10.07 18.21 -13.57
C ASP A 175 9.18 17.01 -13.21
N SER A 176 8.51 17.12 -12.06
CA SER A 176 7.63 16.08 -11.53
C SER A 176 6.49 15.71 -12.49
N GLU A 177 5.91 16.71 -13.14
CA GLU A 177 4.80 16.50 -14.08
C GLU A 177 5.26 15.78 -15.34
N GLY A 178 6.40 16.20 -15.88
CA GLY A 178 7.03 15.53 -17.00
C GLY A 178 7.42 14.09 -16.71
N ILE A 179 7.98 13.80 -15.53
CA ILE A 179 8.26 12.43 -15.11
C ILE A 179 6.95 11.63 -15.07
N LEU A 180 5.89 12.16 -14.44
CA LEU A 180 4.60 11.47 -14.37
C LEU A 180 4.02 11.13 -15.74
N GLN A 181 4.15 12.04 -16.72
CA GLN A 181 3.73 11.80 -18.10
C GLN A 181 4.51 10.64 -18.74
N LEU A 182 5.83 10.56 -18.51
CA LEU A 182 6.67 9.46 -19.02
C LEU A 182 6.30 8.10 -18.40
N LEU A 183 5.87 8.09 -17.14
CA LEU A 183 5.52 6.88 -16.40
C LEU A 183 4.14 6.33 -16.77
N THR A 184 3.24 7.19 -17.28
CA THR A 184 1.83 6.85 -17.51
C THR A 184 1.68 5.94 -18.73
N ARG A 185 1.12 4.75 -18.49
CA ARG A 185 0.81 3.75 -19.52
C ARG A 185 -0.60 3.23 -19.32
N ARG A 186 -1.58 3.89 -19.96
CA ARG A 186 -3.01 3.58 -19.78
C ARG A 186 -3.36 2.13 -20.10
N ASP A 187 -2.71 1.55 -21.12
CA ASP A 187 -2.86 0.14 -21.48
C ASP A 187 -2.53 -0.81 -20.32
N VAL A 188 -1.47 -0.51 -19.55
CA VAL A 188 -1.06 -1.30 -18.38
C VAL A 188 -2.01 -1.08 -17.21
N GLU A 189 -2.47 0.16 -17.00
CA GLU A 189 -3.42 0.49 -15.93
C GLU A 189 -4.77 -0.24 -16.12
N ASP A 190 -5.25 -0.29 -17.36
CA ASP A 190 -6.46 -1.01 -17.75
C ASP A 190 -6.30 -2.53 -17.55
N GLN A 191 -5.13 -3.08 -17.89
CA GLN A 191 -4.82 -4.50 -17.66
C GLN A 191 -4.79 -4.85 -16.16
N ILE A 192 -4.20 -3.99 -15.32
CA ILE A 192 -4.22 -4.15 -13.86
C ILE A 192 -5.68 -4.21 -13.37
N CYS A 193 -6.52 -3.24 -13.78
CA CYS A 193 -7.92 -3.21 -13.39
C CYS A 193 -8.70 -4.45 -13.85
N ALA A 194 -8.46 -4.92 -15.08
CA ALA A 194 -9.09 -6.12 -15.62
C ALA A 194 -8.68 -7.39 -14.84
N ARG A 195 -7.38 -7.52 -14.50
CA ARG A 195 -6.87 -8.64 -13.72
C ARG A 195 -7.41 -8.62 -12.29
N VAL A 196 -7.42 -7.46 -11.63
CA VAL A 196 -8.01 -7.31 -10.29
C VAL A 196 -9.50 -7.68 -10.30
N ARG A 197 -10.25 -7.25 -11.32
CA ARG A 197 -11.66 -7.66 -11.51
C ARG A 197 -11.80 -9.18 -11.59
N ALA A 198 -11.00 -9.82 -12.42
CA ALA A 198 -11.04 -11.27 -12.61
C ALA A 198 -10.70 -12.02 -11.32
N LYS A 199 -9.63 -11.61 -10.61
CA LYS A 199 -9.19 -12.20 -9.34
C LYS A 199 -10.26 -12.05 -8.24
N ALA A 200 -10.77 -10.84 -8.04
CA ALA A 200 -11.79 -10.55 -7.04
C ALA A 200 -13.11 -11.27 -7.32
N GLY A 201 -13.50 -11.41 -8.59
CA GLY A 201 -14.64 -12.22 -8.99
C GLY A 201 -14.43 -13.71 -8.71
N HIS A 202 -13.27 -14.24 -9.10
CA HIS A 202 -12.94 -15.66 -8.96
C HIS A 202 -12.93 -16.12 -7.50
N ILE A 203 -12.27 -15.37 -6.61
CA ILE A 203 -12.20 -15.66 -5.16
C ILE A 203 -13.59 -15.79 -4.53
N GLN A 204 -14.60 -15.09 -5.07
CA GLN A 204 -15.94 -15.04 -4.50
C GLN A 204 -16.93 -16.03 -5.16
N THR A 205 -16.48 -16.89 -6.07
CA THR A 205 -17.37 -17.81 -6.83
C THR A 205 -18.00 -18.92 -6.00
N GLN A 206 -17.31 -19.42 -4.96
CA GLN A 206 -17.74 -20.56 -4.14
C GLN A 206 -17.99 -20.15 -2.69
N VAL A 207 -18.49 -18.94 -2.47
CA VAL A 207 -18.74 -18.40 -1.13
C VAL A 207 -19.96 -19.07 -0.51
N ASN A 208 -19.84 -19.52 0.75
CA ASN A 208 -20.98 -19.91 1.55
C ASN A 208 -21.69 -18.64 2.08
N HIS A 209 -22.87 -18.36 1.51
CA HIS A 209 -23.67 -17.18 1.82
C HIS A 209 -24.25 -17.16 3.25
N ASP A 210 -24.26 -18.29 3.95
CA ASP A 210 -24.72 -18.35 5.34
C ASP A 210 -23.75 -17.65 6.31
N ILE A 211 -22.48 -17.51 5.90
CA ILE A 211 -21.41 -17.01 6.76
C ILE A 211 -20.64 -15.83 6.18
N ARG A 212 -20.75 -15.56 4.86
CA ARG A 212 -19.98 -14.50 4.20
C ARG A 212 -20.81 -13.71 3.20
N SER A 213 -20.57 -12.41 3.19
CA SER A 213 -21.12 -11.47 2.20
C SER A 213 -20.18 -11.32 1.02
N ILE A 214 -20.75 -11.27 -0.20
CA ILE A 214 -20.00 -10.93 -1.42
C ILE A 214 -19.77 -9.42 -1.46
N VAL A 215 -18.53 -9.04 -1.71
CA VAL A 215 -18.12 -7.66 -1.98
C VAL A 215 -18.35 -7.34 -3.46
N ASN A 216 -18.94 -6.17 -3.73
CA ASN A 216 -19.02 -5.63 -5.07
C ASN A 216 -17.61 -5.38 -5.62
N THR A 217 -17.21 -6.16 -6.62
CA THR A 217 -15.86 -6.10 -7.21
C THR A 217 -15.54 -4.73 -7.79
N GLU A 218 -16.55 -3.97 -8.25
CA GLU A 218 -16.35 -2.63 -8.79
C GLU A 218 -15.83 -1.64 -7.75
N VAL A 219 -16.14 -1.84 -6.46
CA VAL A 219 -15.60 -1.02 -5.37
C VAL A 219 -14.09 -1.21 -5.23
N ILE A 220 -13.61 -2.46 -5.32
CA ILE A 220 -12.17 -2.78 -5.28
C ILE A 220 -11.47 -2.21 -6.51
N ILE A 221 -12.09 -2.30 -7.68
CA ILE A 221 -11.50 -1.83 -8.94
C ILE A 221 -11.36 -0.31 -8.95
N GLN A 222 -12.37 0.41 -8.47
CA GLN A 222 -12.29 1.86 -8.33
C GLN A 222 -11.22 2.26 -7.34
N PHE A 223 -11.09 1.57 -6.20
CA PHE A 223 -9.97 1.81 -5.29
C PHE A 223 -8.61 1.61 -5.96
N TYR A 224 -8.46 0.59 -6.80
CA TYR A 224 -7.23 0.38 -7.57
C TYR A 224 -6.96 1.50 -8.57
N ARG A 225 -7.98 1.87 -9.35
CA ARG A 225 -7.89 2.91 -10.38
C ARG A 225 -7.61 4.29 -9.80
N ASP A 226 -8.29 4.63 -8.72
CA ASP A 226 -8.35 6.00 -8.21
C ASP A 226 -7.34 6.25 -7.08
N ALA A 227 -6.85 5.19 -6.42
CA ALA A 227 -5.87 5.30 -5.33
C ALA A 227 -4.60 4.47 -5.56
N VAL A 228 -4.69 3.13 -5.65
CA VAL A 228 -3.49 2.26 -5.64
C VAL A 228 -2.53 2.57 -6.79
N ILE A 229 -3.06 2.67 -8.03
CA ILE A 229 -2.25 2.97 -9.22
C ILE A 229 -1.71 4.41 -9.17
N PRO A 230 -2.54 5.46 -8.94
CA PRO A 230 -2.04 6.84 -8.83
C PRO A 230 -0.98 7.03 -7.74
N LEU A 231 -1.17 6.46 -6.55
CA LEU A 231 -0.22 6.56 -5.45
C LEU A 231 1.08 5.81 -5.74
N THR A 232 1.02 4.69 -6.47
CA THR A 232 2.22 4.02 -6.98
C THR A 232 3.01 4.98 -7.88
N LYS A 233 2.36 5.63 -8.84
CA LYS A 233 3.01 6.59 -9.75
C LYS A 233 3.56 7.81 -9.01
N GLN A 234 2.86 8.33 -8.02
CA GLN A 234 3.36 9.41 -7.17
C GLN A 234 4.66 8.99 -6.48
N GLY A 235 4.72 7.78 -5.93
CA GLY A 235 5.94 7.23 -5.34
C GLY A 235 7.04 7.00 -6.38
N GLU A 236 6.72 6.57 -7.60
CA GLU A 236 7.70 6.45 -8.70
C GLU A 236 8.36 7.81 -9.01
N VAL A 237 7.57 8.89 -9.04
CA VAL A 237 8.09 10.27 -9.21
C VAL A 237 9.00 10.66 -8.04
N GLN A 238 8.55 10.44 -6.80
CA GLN A 238 9.36 10.72 -5.59
C GLN A 238 10.70 9.97 -5.64
N TYR A 239 10.67 8.70 -6.01
CA TYR A 239 11.88 7.89 -6.15
C TYR A 239 12.84 8.49 -7.19
N LEU A 240 12.35 8.76 -8.40
CA LEU A 240 13.18 9.25 -9.50
C LEU A 240 13.84 10.60 -9.19
N LEU A 241 13.14 11.49 -8.49
CA LEU A 241 13.67 12.80 -8.07
C LEU A 241 14.78 12.69 -7.02
N HIS A 242 14.77 11.66 -6.19
CA HIS A 242 15.81 11.41 -5.18
C HIS A 242 16.85 10.37 -5.63
N ARG A 243 16.69 9.81 -6.82
CA ARG A 243 17.54 8.77 -7.36
C ARG A 243 18.93 9.33 -7.68
N LYS A 244 19.98 8.71 -7.15
CA LYS A 244 21.36 9.04 -7.45
C LYS A 244 21.84 8.44 -8.76
N ASP A 245 22.60 9.21 -9.53
CA ASP A 245 23.41 8.63 -10.60
C ASP A 245 24.49 7.74 -9.98
N VAL A 246 24.38 6.45 -10.23
CA VAL A 246 25.43 5.49 -9.89
C VAL A 246 26.37 5.50 -11.09
N ALA A 247 27.58 6.03 -10.92
CA ALA A 247 28.61 5.92 -11.95
C ALA A 247 28.80 4.42 -12.27
N ALA A 248 28.75 4.09 -13.57
CA ALA A 248 28.85 2.73 -14.09
C ALA A 248 30.18 2.06 -13.73
#